data_AF-A0A6L4Y7Y7-F1
#
_entry.id   AF-A0A6L4Y7Y7-F1
#
_cell.length_a   1.000
_cell.length_b   1.000
_cell.length_c   1.000
_cell.angle_alpha   90.00
_cell.angle_beta   90.00
_cell.angle_gamma   90.00
#
_symmetry.space_group_name_H-M   'P 1'
#
loop_
_entity.id
_entity.type
_entity.pdbx_description
1 polymer ?
#
loop_
_entity_poly.entity_id
_entity_poly.type
_entity_poly.pdbx_seq_one_letter_code
_entity_poly.pdbx_strand_id
1 'polypeptide(L)'
;MLHGTLQTLFIRTGLFVCDDLGLIGKEMFAIDGCKLPSNASKEWSGTKSEFEKKAAKMKTAIGRILEKHREQDQNQTNIQNINREKKAIDKEGDIFKTTQLTADSGFHTEKNMEMLFTGGIDAYIADTLFRKRDPRFTNYERYKEGSRKERAGRKGHTPLFSTKDFIFDKELRYCLCPAGKRLYRSGANVIVKNFRAYKFKGPKSACLPCVLRSQCLRYPERTEIRQVAYFVGRSAKGEITFTERMKRKIDSALGRVLYGMRLAISEPPFAHIASAIGLNRFTLRGKRKVNTQWNLFCIVHNVKKIHRYG
;
A
#
# COMPACT_ATOMS: atom_id res chain seq x y z
N MET A 1 -21.29 18.45 -10.32
CA MET A 1 -20.62 19.76 -10.32
C MET A 1 -19.65 19.94 -9.15
N LEU A 2 -20.06 20.04 -7.87
CA LEU A 2 -19.16 20.30 -6.72
C LEU A 2 -17.91 19.41 -6.56
N HIS A 3 -17.95 18.14 -6.99
CA HIS A 3 -16.81 17.22 -6.81
C HIS A 3 -15.59 17.60 -7.66
N GLY A 4 -15.83 17.98 -8.93
CA GLY A 4 -14.76 18.38 -9.85
C GLY A 4 -14.14 19.71 -9.42
N THR A 5 -14.97 20.69 -9.05
CA THR A 5 -14.51 22.00 -8.58
C THR A 5 -13.59 21.91 -7.37
N LEU A 6 -13.90 21.04 -6.40
CA LEU A 6 -13.05 20.85 -5.21
C LEU A 6 -11.74 20.12 -5.52
N GLN A 7 -11.74 19.21 -6.47
CA GLN A 7 -10.51 18.55 -6.91
C GLN A 7 -9.59 19.54 -7.63
N THR A 8 -10.15 20.37 -8.51
CA THR A 8 -9.43 21.48 -9.14
C THR A 8 -8.91 22.47 -8.10
N LEU A 9 -9.72 22.82 -7.09
CA LEU A 9 -9.30 23.72 -6.03
C LEU A 9 -8.16 23.11 -5.18
N PHE A 10 -8.22 21.82 -4.88
CA PHE A 10 -7.13 21.11 -4.19
C PHE A 10 -5.84 21.14 -5.00
N ILE A 11 -5.89 20.87 -6.29
CA ILE A 11 -4.70 20.92 -7.17
C ILE A 11 -4.17 22.36 -7.23
N ARG A 12 -5.05 23.35 -7.41
CA ARG A 12 -4.69 24.77 -7.52
C ARG A 12 -4.09 25.32 -6.22
N THR A 13 -4.77 25.13 -5.09
CA THR A 13 -4.31 25.62 -3.78
C THR A 13 -3.15 24.81 -3.21
N GLY A 14 -3.15 23.49 -3.44
CA GLY A 14 -2.21 22.57 -2.81
C GLY A 14 -0.90 22.44 -3.57
N LEU A 15 -0.96 22.32 -4.89
CA LEU A 15 0.23 22.07 -5.70
C LEU A 15 0.79 23.38 -6.25
N PHE A 16 -0.02 24.16 -6.96
CA PHE A 16 0.47 25.34 -7.68
C PHE A 16 0.83 26.51 -6.75
N VAL A 17 -0.05 26.87 -5.81
CA VAL A 17 0.24 27.99 -4.88
C VAL A 17 1.43 27.66 -3.97
N CYS A 18 1.50 26.44 -3.42
CA CYS A 18 2.64 26.01 -2.62
C CYS A 18 3.93 25.93 -3.47
N ASP A 19 3.82 25.59 -4.76
CA ASP A 19 4.97 25.60 -5.67
C ASP A 19 5.49 27.01 -5.93
N ASP A 20 4.59 27.95 -6.26
CA ASP A 20 4.93 29.34 -6.54
C ASP A 20 5.58 30.03 -5.33
N LEU A 21 5.19 29.63 -4.12
CA LEU A 21 5.76 30.11 -2.85
C LEU A 21 7.05 29.37 -2.45
N GLY A 22 7.56 28.45 -3.27
CA GLY A 22 8.77 27.68 -2.98
C GLY A 22 8.64 26.70 -1.80
N LEU A 23 7.40 26.37 -1.40
CA LEU A 23 7.12 25.46 -0.29
C LEU A 23 7.21 23.97 -0.70
N ILE A 24 7.47 23.68 -1.98
CA ILE A 24 7.62 22.33 -2.53
C ILE A 24 9.06 22.14 -3.02
N GLY A 25 9.79 21.20 -2.40
CA GLY A 25 11.18 20.92 -2.77
C GLY A 25 11.36 20.27 -4.15
N LYS A 26 10.31 19.70 -4.77
CA LYS A 26 10.32 19.02 -6.09
C LYS A 26 11.30 17.85 -6.25
N GLU A 27 12.04 17.46 -5.21
CA GLU A 27 13.02 16.37 -5.29
C GLU A 27 12.37 14.99 -5.18
N MET A 28 11.33 14.86 -4.35
CA MET A 28 10.66 13.57 -4.10
C MET A 28 9.16 13.74 -3.80
N PHE A 29 8.34 12.92 -4.46
CA PHE A 29 6.93 12.74 -4.13
C PHE A 29 6.71 11.41 -3.42
N ALA A 30 5.94 11.42 -2.33
CA ALA A 30 5.53 10.23 -1.61
C ALA A 30 4.02 10.03 -1.74
N ILE A 31 3.62 8.87 -2.29
CA ILE A 31 2.23 8.43 -2.35
C ILE A 31 2.01 7.40 -1.25
N ASP A 32 1.09 7.70 -0.34
CA ASP A 32 0.78 6.82 0.76
C ASP A 32 -0.72 6.83 1.06
N GLY A 33 -1.19 5.73 1.62
CA GLY A 33 -2.61 5.53 1.93
C GLY A 33 -2.84 5.51 3.43
N CYS A 34 -3.71 6.37 3.93
CA CYS A 34 -4.18 6.30 5.32
C CYS A 34 -5.52 5.55 5.40
N LYS A 35 -5.62 4.56 6.29
CA LYS A 35 -6.87 3.84 6.57
C LYS A 35 -7.65 4.56 7.67
N LEU A 36 -8.52 5.48 7.27
CA LEU A 36 -9.47 6.12 8.18
C LEU A 36 -10.81 5.38 8.19
N PRO A 37 -11.37 5.05 9.36
CA PRO A 37 -12.68 4.45 9.44
C PRO A 37 -13.75 5.42 8.92
N SER A 38 -14.71 4.90 8.17
CA SER A 38 -15.89 5.65 7.74
C SER A 38 -17.11 5.23 8.55
N ASN A 39 -17.99 6.19 8.83
CA ASN A 39 -19.22 5.86 9.51
C ASN A 39 -20.20 5.11 8.59
N ALA A 40 -20.55 3.89 8.99
CA ALA A 40 -21.52 3.06 8.28
C ALA A 40 -22.94 3.13 8.90
N SER A 41 -23.08 3.67 10.12
CA SER A 41 -24.39 3.83 10.77
C SER A 41 -25.17 5.00 10.15
N LYS A 42 -26.45 4.77 9.86
CA LYS A 42 -27.39 5.81 9.39
C LYS A 42 -27.61 6.88 10.46
N GLU A 43 -27.58 6.51 11.74
CA GLU A 43 -27.85 7.39 12.88
C GLU A 43 -26.77 8.47 13.07
N TRP A 44 -25.54 8.17 12.64
CA TRP A 44 -24.40 9.07 12.77
C TRP A 44 -23.95 9.66 11.41
N SER A 45 -24.74 9.42 10.37
CA SER A 45 -24.64 10.15 9.12
C SER A 45 -25.24 11.52 9.40
N GLY A 46 -24.39 12.52 9.71
CA GLY A 46 -24.87 13.81 10.17
C GLY A 46 -25.99 14.37 9.29
N THR A 47 -27.01 14.95 9.91
CA THR A 47 -28.14 15.52 9.16
C THR A 47 -27.67 16.74 8.35
N LYS A 48 -28.44 17.14 7.33
CA LYS A 48 -28.14 18.36 6.54
C LYS A 48 -27.95 19.57 7.48
N SER A 49 -28.74 19.65 8.55
CA SER A 49 -28.64 20.69 9.59
C SER A 49 -27.31 20.64 10.34
N GLU A 50 -26.77 19.47 10.68
CA GLU A 50 -25.45 19.36 11.29
C GLU A 50 -24.32 19.80 10.35
N PHE A 51 -24.46 19.52 9.05
CA PHE A 51 -23.53 20.03 8.04
C PHE A 51 -23.63 21.53 7.86
N GLU A 52 -24.84 22.10 7.88
CA GLU A 52 -25.04 23.56 7.88
C GLU A 52 -24.43 24.21 9.12
N LYS A 53 -24.57 23.60 10.30
CA LYS A 53 -23.92 24.06 11.54
C LYS A 53 -22.39 23.97 11.47
N LYS A 54 -21.83 22.87 10.95
CA LYS A 54 -20.38 22.73 10.75
C LYS A 54 -19.84 23.70 9.70
N ALA A 55 -20.57 23.88 8.60
CA ALA A 55 -20.23 24.84 7.55
C ALA A 55 -20.34 26.29 8.06
N ALA A 56 -21.35 26.60 8.88
CA ALA A 56 -21.47 27.90 9.55
C ALA A 56 -20.30 28.12 10.52
N LYS A 57 -19.95 27.14 11.35
CA LYS A 57 -18.78 27.21 12.24
C LYS A 57 -17.47 27.40 11.47
N MET A 58 -17.31 26.71 10.34
CA MET A 58 -16.20 26.91 9.41
C MET A 58 -16.22 28.32 8.79
N LYS A 59 -17.37 28.83 8.35
CA LYS A 59 -17.53 30.19 7.82
C LYS A 59 -17.20 31.26 8.87
N THR A 60 -17.64 31.09 10.11
CA THR A 60 -17.30 32.00 11.22
C THR A 60 -15.81 31.95 11.54
N ALA A 61 -15.21 30.75 11.53
CA ALA A 61 -13.77 30.62 11.71
C ALA A 61 -12.99 31.27 10.55
N ILE A 62 -13.44 31.09 9.31
CA ILE A 62 -12.90 31.76 8.12
C ILE A 62 -13.04 33.27 8.26
N GLY A 63 -14.21 33.77 8.68
CA GLY A 63 -14.44 35.20 8.93
C GLY A 63 -13.45 35.77 9.93
N ARG A 64 -13.27 35.11 11.09
CA ARG A 64 -12.28 35.53 12.09
C ARG A 64 -10.84 35.48 11.58
N ILE A 65 -10.50 34.47 10.77
CA ILE A 65 -9.19 34.36 10.14
C ILE A 65 -9.00 35.50 9.14
N LEU A 66 -9.99 35.80 8.29
CA LEU A 66 -9.95 36.89 7.32
C LEU A 66 -9.90 38.27 7.97
N GLU A 67 -10.65 38.49 9.06
CA GLU A 67 -10.60 39.74 9.83
C GLU A 67 -9.19 39.94 10.40
N LYS A 68 -8.66 38.90 11.05
CA LYS A 68 -7.31 38.93 11.62
C LYS A 68 -6.23 39.10 10.55
N HIS A 69 -6.40 38.48 9.37
CA HIS A 69 -5.52 38.70 8.23
C HIS A 69 -5.63 40.12 7.68
N ARG A 70 -6.82 40.71 7.59
CA ARG A 70 -6.98 42.12 7.18
C ARG A 70 -6.35 43.08 8.18
N GLU A 71 -6.48 42.82 9.47
CA GLU A 71 -5.82 43.58 10.53
C GLU A 71 -4.28 43.43 10.47
N GLN A 72 -3.78 42.25 10.10
CA GLN A 72 -2.34 42.01 9.89
C GLN A 72 -1.83 42.64 8.58
N ASP A 73 -2.60 42.59 7.49
CA ASP A 73 -2.29 43.21 6.19
C ASP A 73 -2.33 44.74 6.27
N GLN A 74 -3.19 45.32 7.13
CA GLN A 74 -3.18 46.76 7.42
C GLN A 74 -1.89 47.24 8.13
N ASN A 75 -1.15 46.33 8.78
CA ASN A 75 0.10 46.63 9.47
C ASN A 75 1.37 46.28 8.67
N GLN A 76 1.24 45.71 7.46
CA GLN A 76 2.36 45.51 6.54
C GLN A 76 2.03 46.10 5.17
N THR A 77 2.49 47.32 4.94
CA THR A 77 2.62 47.83 3.58
C THR A 77 3.74 47.05 2.89
N ASN A 78 3.38 46.11 2.01
CA ASN A 78 4.17 45.89 0.79
C ASN A 78 3.32 45.25 -0.31
N ILE A 79 3.03 46.06 -1.32
CA ILE A 79 2.47 45.64 -2.60
C ILE A 79 3.61 45.09 -3.44
N GLN A 80 3.48 43.86 -3.96
CA GLN A 80 3.90 43.56 -5.33
C GLN A 80 3.37 42.20 -5.85
N ASN A 81 2.64 42.31 -6.98
CA ASN A 81 2.49 41.34 -8.07
C ASN A 81 1.32 40.32 -8.05
N ILE A 82 0.12 40.81 -8.39
CA ILE A 82 -1.07 40.02 -8.78
C ILE A 82 -1.09 39.62 -10.28
N ASN A 83 -0.07 39.94 -11.09
CA ASN A 83 -0.10 39.70 -12.54
C ASN A 83 0.65 38.46 -13.04
N ARG A 84 0.51 37.29 -12.39
CA ARG A 84 1.00 35.99 -12.92
C ARG A 84 -0.06 34.91 -13.13
N GLU A 85 -1.32 35.17 -12.82
CA GLU A 85 -2.41 34.16 -12.82
C GLU A 85 -2.92 33.67 -14.20
N LYS A 86 -2.21 33.89 -15.30
CA LYS A 86 -2.65 33.39 -16.62
C LYS A 86 -1.64 32.53 -17.40
N LYS A 87 -0.52 32.10 -16.79
CA LYS A 87 0.47 31.21 -17.44
C LYS A 87 0.68 29.85 -16.75
N ALA A 88 -0.17 29.47 -15.81
CA ALA A 88 -0.04 28.22 -15.04
C ALA A 88 -0.95 27.06 -15.53
N ILE A 89 -1.53 27.17 -16.74
CA ILE A 89 -2.45 26.13 -17.25
C ILE A 89 -1.73 25.06 -18.10
N ASP A 90 -0.50 25.29 -18.57
CA ASP A 90 0.17 24.36 -19.53
C ASP A 90 1.41 23.61 -18.99
N LYS A 91 1.59 23.49 -17.66
CA LYS A 91 2.71 22.71 -17.08
C LYS A 91 2.29 21.35 -16.50
N GLU A 92 1.29 20.70 -17.08
CA GLU A 92 0.93 19.31 -16.72
C GLU A 92 1.99 18.27 -17.19
N GLY A 93 2.95 18.66 -18.05
CA GLY A 93 3.71 17.71 -18.86
C GLY A 93 4.99 17.06 -18.30
N ASP A 94 5.67 17.58 -17.26
CA ASP A 94 7.07 17.13 -17.03
C ASP A 94 7.60 17.12 -15.58
N ILE A 95 6.73 17.23 -14.57
CA ILE A 95 7.18 17.15 -13.16
C ILE A 95 7.69 15.74 -12.83
N PHE A 96 7.10 14.70 -13.42
CA PHE A 96 7.42 13.30 -13.08
C PHE A 96 8.67 12.74 -13.76
N LYS A 97 9.27 13.42 -14.75
CA LYS A 97 10.54 12.97 -15.36
C LYS A 97 11.77 13.41 -14.58
N THR A 98 11.66 14.46 -13.78
CA THR A 98 12.76 15.02 -12.99
C THR A 98 12.68 14.67 -11.51
N THR A 99 11.57 14.08 -11.05
CA THR A 99 11.29 13.87 -9.63
C THR A 99 11.23 12.39 -9.25
N GLN A 100 11.78 12.05 -8.07
CA GLN A 100 11.70 10.70 -7.53
C GLN A 100 10.31 10.40 -6.94
N LEU A 101 9.78 9.21 -7.19
CA LEU A 101 8.48 8.77 -6.68
C LEU A 101 8.65 7.64 -5.66
N THR A 102 8.02 7.75 -4.50
CA THR A 102 7.94 6.65 -3.52
C THR A 102 6.48 6.28 -3.29
N ALA A 103 6.15 4.99 -3.22
CA ALA A 103 4.77 4.56 -2.97
C ALA A 103 4.64 3.34 -2.06
N ASP A 104 3.50 3.25 -1.37
CA ASP A 104 3.19 2.15 -0.47
C ASP A 104 3.08 0.79 -1.16
N SER A 105 3.05 -0.28 -0.36
CA SER A 105 2.83 -1.63 -0.89
C SER A 105 1.42 -1.86 -1.43
N GLY A 106 0.49 -0.92 -1.29
CA GLY A 106 -0.81 -0.98 -1.97
C GLY A 106 -0.68 -0.81 -3.49
N PHE A 107 0.35 -0.11 -3.96
CA PHE A 107 0.59 0.12 -5.39
C PHE A 107 1.43 -0.96 -6.09
N HIS A 108 1.81 -2.04 -5.37
CA HIS A 108 2.62 -3.15 -5.92
C HIS A 108 1.81 -4.05 -6.87
N THR A 109 1.61 -3.62 -8.12
CA THR A 109 1.02 -4.48 -9.16
C THR A 109 1.92 -4.50 -10.38
N GLU A 110 1.94 -5.63 -11.10
CA GLU A 110 2.82 -5.77 -12.28
C GLU A 110 2.54 -4.68 -13.33
N LYS A 111 1.26 -4.37 -13.57
CA LYS A 111 0.82 -3.31 -14.49
C LYS A 111 1.31 -1.92 -14.07
N ASN A 112 1.29 -1.62 -12.76
CA ASN A 112 1.84 -0.36 -12.27
C ASN A 112 3.36 -0.29 -12.43
N MET A 113 4.06 -1.40 -12.19
CA MET A 113 5.52 -1.44 -12.38
C MET A 113 5.89 -1.26 -13.85
N GLU A 114 5.23 -1.99 -14.74
CA GLU A 114 5.38 -1.84 -16.19
C GLU A 114 5.19 -0.39 -16.62
N MET A 115 4.12 0.26 -16.17
CA MET A 115 3.86 1.68 -16.45
C MET A 115 5.02 2.59 -16.00
N LEU A 116 5.59 2.36 -14.82
CA LEU A 116 6.70 3.16 -14.28
C LEU A 116 7.99 2.96 -15.08
N PHE A 117 8.31 1.73 -15.43
CA PHE A 117 9.51 1.41 -16.21
C PHE A 117 9.39 1.91 -17.66
N THR A 118 8.26 1.67 -18.31
CA THR A 118 8.01 2.13 -19.70
C THR A 118 7.90 3.65 -19.77
N GLY A 119 7.33 4.28 -18.75
CA GLY A 119 7.24 5.75 -18.65
C GLY A 119 8.54 6.44 -18.24
N GLY A 120 9.61 5.69 -17.91
CA GLY A 120 10.88 6.26 -17.46
C GLY A 120 10.80 7.00 -16.12
N ILE A 121 9.83 6.67 -15.27
CA ILE A 121 9.60 7.34 -13.98
C ILE A 121 10.51 6.73 -12.91
N ASP A 122 11.34 7.55 -12.26
CA ASP A 122 12.22 7.10 -11.18
C ASP A 122 11.43 6.81 -9.90
N ALA A 123 10.86 5.61 -9.80
CA ALA A 123 10.00 5.21 -8.69
C ALA A 123 10.59 4.12 -7.78
N TYR A 124 10.16 4.10 -6.52
CA TYR A 124 10.49 3.14 -5.46
C TYR A 124 9.20 2.68 -4.76
N ILE A 125 8.66 1.53 -5.17
CA ILE A 125 7.42 0.96 -4.62
C ILE A 125 7.66 -0.40 -3.96
N ALA A 126 7.49 -0.48 -2.64
CA ALA A 126 7.76 -1.70 -1.88
C ALA A 126 6.73 -2.80 -2.14
N ASP A 127 7.16 -4.07 -2.08
CA ASP A 127 6.23 -5.20 -2.03
C ASP A 127 5.81 -5.52 -0.59
N THR A 128 4.80 -6.39 -0.44
CA THR A 128 4.29 -6.82 0.88
C THR A 128 5.33 -7.56 1.74
N LEU A 129 6.43 -8.02 1.14
CA LEU A 129 7.49 -8.76 1.82
C LEU A 129 8.74 -7.91 2.07
N PHE A 130 8.76 -6.64 1.69
CA PHE A 130 9.91 -5.75 1.80
C PHE A 130 10.44 -5.68 3.23
N ARG A 131 9.54 -5.49 4.21
CA ARG A 131 9.90 -5.48 5.63
C ARG A 131 10.52 -6.79 6.14
N LYS A 132 10.33 -7.93 5.47
CA LYS A 132 10.99 -9.19 5.85
C LYS A 132 12.41 -9.30 5.31
N ARG A 133 12.72 -8.60 4.21
CA ARG A 133 14.03 -8.62 3.56
C ARG A 133 14.95 -7.51 4.05
N ASP A 134 14.39 -6.44 4.61
CA ASP A 134 15.15 -5.32 5.12
C ASP A 134 15.74 -5.62 6.52
N PRO A 135 17.07 -5.55 6.68
CA PRO A 135 17.76 -5.84 7.95
C PRO A 135 17.23 -5.03 9.15
N ARG A 136 16.73 -3.81 8.93
CA ARG A 136 16.21 -2.91 9.98
C ARG A 136 14.98 -3.49 10.69
N PHE A 137 14.28 -4.42 10.06
CA PHE A 137 13.04 -5.01 10.56
C PHE A 137 13.19 -6.46 11.04
N THR A 138 14.42 -6.95 11.23
CA THR A 138 14.71 -8.30 11.75
C THR A 138 13.98 -8.59 13.07
N ASN A 139 13.89 -7.61 13.97
CA ASN A 139 13.19 -7.74 15.25
C ASN A 139 11.66 -7.47 15.18
N TYR A 140 11.11 -7.16 14.02
CA TYR A 140 9.68 -6.82 13.85
C TYR A 140 8.73 -7.99 14.17
N GLU A 141 9.20 -9.23 14.00
CA GLU A 141 8.41 -10.44 14.29
C GLU A 141 8.10 -10.61 15.79
N ARG A 142 8.89 -9.98 16.69
CA ARG A 142 8.73 -10.07 18.16
C ARG A 142 7.34 -9.61 18.64
N TYR A 143 6.73 -8.64 17.94
CA TYR A 143 5.38 -8.14 18.24
C TYR A 143 4.25 -9.04 17.71
N LYS A 144 4.53 -9.98 16.80
CA LYS A 144 3.53 -10.94 16.30
C LYS A 144 3.51 -12.25 17.08
N GLU A 145 4.50 -12.46 17.95
CA GLU A 145 4.69 -13.71 18.67
C GLU A 145 3.53 -14.01 19.63
N GLY A 146 3.06 -12.99 20.38
CA GLY A 146 1.90 -13.10 21.26
C GLY A 146 0.61 -13.47 20.52
N SER A 147 0.29 -12.76 19.42
CA SER A 147 -0.91 -13.04 18.62
C SER A 147 -0.85 -14.39 17.87
N ARG A 148 0.35 -14.90 17.56
CA ARG A 148 0.54 -16.25 17.01
C ARG A 148 0.32 -17.32 18.07
N LYS A 149 0.88 -17.16 19.27
CA LYS A 149 0.66 -18.07 20.42
C LYS A 149 -0.81 -18.11 20.82
N GLU A 150 -1.48 -16.96 20.85
CA GLU A 150 -2.92 -16.86 21.16
C GLU A 150 -3.80 -17.49 20.07
N ARG A 151 -3.46 -17.34 18.77
CA ARG A 151 -4.15 -18.04 17.67
C ARG A 151 -3.88 -19.54 17.65
N ALA A 152 -2.67 -19.97 18.01
CA ALA A 152 -2.30 -21.38 18.12
C ALA A 152 -3.03 -22.07 19.29
N GLY A 153 -3.26 -21.35 20.40
CA GLY A 153 -4.05 -21.87 21.53
C GLY A 153 -5.55 -22.03 21.22
N ARG A 154 -6.12 -21.26 20.28
CA ARG A 154 -7.56 -21.31 19.94
C ARG A 154 -7.95 -22.39 18.93
N LYS A 155 -7.00 -23.07 18.29
CA LYS A 155 -7.25 -24.23 17.42
C LYS A 155 -6.11 -25.21 17.60
N GLY A 156 -6.39 -26.39 18.18
CA GLY A 156 -5.48 -27.53 18.25
C GLY A 156 -5.12 -28.05 16.86
N HIS A 157 -4.32 -27.30 16.11
CA HIS A 157 -3.85 -27.67 14.80
C HIS A 157 -2.54 -28.45 14.98
N THR A 158 -2.62 -29.78 14.98
CA THR A 158 -1.46 -30.61 14.73
C THR A 158 -0.94 -30.30 13.31
N PRO A 159 0.34 -29.96 13.12
CA PRO A 159 0.83 -29.54 11.82
C PRO A 159 0.74 -30.71 10.83
N LEU A 160 -0.03 -30.55 9.75
CA LEU A 160 -0.04 -31.49 8.64
C LEU A 160 1.34 -31.52 7.99
N PHE A 161 1.75 -32.67 7.45
CA PHE A 161 2.99 -32.77 6.69
C PHE A 161 3.00 -31.77 5.54
N SER A 162 4.08 -31.00 5.49
CA SER A 162 4.39 -29.98 4.49
C SER A 162 5.21 -30.59 3.34
N THR A 163 5.63 -29.77 2.37
CA THR A 163 6.53 -30.24 1.30
C THR A 163 7.93 -30.54 1.80
N LYS A 164 8.36 -29.93 2.92
CA LYS A 164 9.70 -30.11 3.49
C LYS A 164 9.91 -31.50 4.11
N ASP A 165 8.82 -32.15 4.50
CA ASP A 165 8.84 -33.47 5.14
C ASP A 165 8.96 -34.61 4.10
N PHE A 166 9.01 -34.28 2.81
CA PHE A 166 9.18 -35.25 1.72
C PHE A 166 10.62 -35.21 1.21
N ILE A 167 11.19 -36.39 0.99
CA ILE A 167 12.55 -36.53 0.47
C ILE A 167 12.45 -36.73 -1.04
N PHE A 168 13.05 -35.84 -1.82
CA PHE A 168 12.99 -35.88 -3.28
C PHE A 168 14.25 -36.54 -3.84
N ASP A 169 14.05 -37.41 -4.84
CA ASP A 169 15.14 -37.98 -5.63
C ASP A 169 15.91 -36.88 -6.38
N LYS A 170 17.22 -37.04 -6.56
CA LYS A 170 18.08 -36.05 -7.23
C LYS A 170 17.62 -35.78 -8.67
N GLU A 171 17.13 -36.80 -9.37
CA GLU A 171 16.58 -36.70 -10.73
C GLU A 171 15.07 -36.43 -10.75
N LEU A 172 14.45 -36.24 -9.57
CA LEU A 172 13.02 -35.97 -9.40
C LEU A 172 12.13 -37.02 -10.07
N ARG A 173 12.59 -38.28 -10.15
CA ARG A 173 11.80 -39.40 -10.70
C ARG A 173 10.73 -39.87 -9.72
N TYR A 174 10.99 -39.72 -8.43
CA TYR A 174 10.08 -40.05 -7.34
C TYR A 174 10.37 -39.21 -6.10
N CYS A 175 9.51 -39.28 -5.10
CA CYS A 175 9.82 -38.80 -3.75
C CYS A 175 9.34 -39.80 -2.70
N LEU A 176 9.93 -39.74 -1.51
CA LEU A 176 9.54 -40.53 -0.35
C LEU A 176 8.71 -39.64 0.59
N CYS A 177 7.59 -40.18 1.07
CA CYS A 177 6.79 -39.52 2.09
C CYS A 177 7.34 -39.79 3.50
N PRO A 178 6.87 -39.06 4.53
CA PRO A 178 7.22 -39.32 5.93
C PRO A 178 6.96 -40.76 6.41
N ALA A 179 6.03 -41.48 5.77
CA ALA A 179 5.76 -42.90 6.06
C ALA A 179 6.71 -43.88 5.32
N GLY A 180 7.75 -43.37 4.65
CA GLY A 180 8.71 -44.16 3.87
C GLY A 180 8.18 -44.71 2.55
N LYS A 181 6.96 -44.35 2.13
CA LYS A 181 6.35 -44.85 0.89
C LYS A 181 6.74 -43.97 -0.32
N ARG A 182 6.93 -44.62 -1.47
CA ARG A 182 7.32 -43.97 -2.73
C ARG A 182 6.11 -43.34 -3.42
N LEU A 183 6.22 -42.05 -3.74
CA LEU A 183 5.30 -41.31 -4.60
C LEU A 183 5.92 -41.21 -5.99
N TYR A 184 5.13 -41.51 -7.02
CA TYR A 184 5.60 -41.48 -8.41
C TYR A 184 5.33 -40.12 -9.04
N ARG A 185 6.20 -39.74 -9.98
CA ARG A 185 6.03 -38.50 -10.75
C ARG A 185 4.82 -38.63 -11.68
N SER A 186 3.83 -37.75 -11.47
CA SER A 186 2.63 -37.64 -12.32
C SER A 186 2.75 -36.55 -13.38
N GLY A 187 3.73 -35.66 -13.28
CA GLY A 187 3.97 -34.63 -14.29
C GLY A 187 5.35 -34.00 -14.13
N ALA A 188 6.06 -33.88 -15.25
CA ALA A 188 7.30 -33.11 -15.36
C ALA A 188 7.01 -31.79 -16.08
N ASN A 189 7.67 -30.70 -15.71
CA ASN A 189 7.54 -29.38 -16.33
C ASN A 189 6.16 -28.72 -16.25
N VAL A 190 5.41 -28.94 -15.16
CA VAL A 190 4.16 -28.22 -14.95
C VAL A 190 4.47 -26.78 -14.54
N ILE A 191 3.96 -25.80 -15.29
CA ILE A 191 4.08 -24.39 -14.92
C ILE A 191 2.95 -24.03 -13.97
N VAL A 192 3.29 -23.68 -12.74
CA VAL A 192 2.34 -23.22 -11.72
C VAL A 192 2.78 -21.84 -11.28
N LYS A 193 1.97 -20.81 -11.57
CA LYS A 193 2.27 -19.40 -11.24
C LYS A 193 3.69 -18.97 -11.67
N ASN A 194 4.10 -19.32 -12.90
CA ASN A 194 5.42 -19.06 -13.51
C ASN A 194 6.60 -19.86 -12.93
N PHE A 195 6.36 -20.79 -12.01
CA PHE A 195 7.37 -21.73 -11.53
C PHE A 195 7.25 -23.09 -12.22
N ARG A 196 8.39 -23.65 -12.59
CA ARG A 196 8.49 -25.05 -13.01
C ARG A 196 8.35 -25.94 -11.78
N ALA A 197 7.36 -26.82 -11.83
CA ALA A 197 7.04 -27.75 -10.78
C ALA A 197 6.97 -29.19 -11.29
N TYR A 198 7.43 -30.11 -10.45
CA TYR A 198 7.27 -31.54 -10.61
C TYR A 198 6.16 -31.99 -9.68
N LYS A 199 5.15 -32.69 -10.22
CA LYS A 199 4.02 -33.19 -9.43
C LYS A 199 4.23 -34.66 -9.12
N PHE A 200 4.03 -35.02 -7.86
CA PHE A 200 4.13 -36.39 -7.35
C PHE A 200 2.78 -36.81 -6.76
N LYS A 201 2.43 -38.08 -6.98
CA LYS A 201 1.19 -38.68 -6.45
C LYS A 201 1.52 -39.96 -5.70
N GLY A 202 0.84 -40.17 -4.57
CA GLY A 202 0.90 -41.42 -3.85
C GLY A 202 0.06 -42.50 -4.51
N PRO A 203 0.50 -43.77 -4.50
CA PRO A 203 -0.32 -44.87 -4.97
C PRO A 203 -1.46 -45.12 -3.99
N LYS A 204 -2.66 -45.42 -4.51
CA LYS A 204 -3.86 -45.68 -3.69
C LYS A 204 -3.61 -46.80 -2.68
N SER A 205 -2.93 -47.87 -3.11
CA SER A 205 -2.56 -49.01 -2.28
C SER A 205 -1.68 -48.66 -1.08
N ALA A 206 -0.88 -47.58 -1.14
CA ALA A 206 -0.07 -47.13 -0.01
C ALA A 206 -0.73 -46.01 0.79
N CYS A 207 -1.53 -45.15 0.17
CA CYS A 207 -2.15 -44.00 0.84
C CYS A 207 -3.43 -44.36 1.61
N LEU A 208 -4.26 -45.28 1.10
CA LEU A 208 -5.53 -45.65 1.73
C LEU A 208 -5.32 -46.36 3.10
N PRO A 209 -4.45 -47.39 3.22
CA PRO A 209 -4.23 -48.06 4.51
C PRO A 209 -3.20 -47.35 5.42
N CYS A 210 -2.76 -46.15 5.09
CA CYS A 210 -1.66 -45.49 5.82
C CYS A 210 -2.11 -44.97 7.19
N VAL A 211 -1.43 -45.40 8.25
CA VAL A 211 -1.67 -44.94 9.64
C VAL A 211 -1.45 -43.44 9.83
N LEU A 212 -0.59 -42.82 9.02
CA LEU A 212 -0.31 -41.39 9.08
C LEU A 212 -1.28 -40.52 8.25
N ARG A 213 -2.43 -41.06 7.82
CA ARG A 213 -3.40 -40.35 6.97
C ARG A 213 -3.89 -39.04 7.55
N SER A 214 -4.24 -39.03 8.83
CA SER A 214 -4.75 -37.86 9.56
C SER A 214 -3.73 -36.71 9.65
N GLN A 215 -2.43 -37.05 9.64
CA GLN A 215 -1.33 -36.07 9.63
C GLN A 215 -0.89 -35.70 8.21
N CYS A 216 -1.22 -36.51 7.20
CA CYS A 216 -0.82 -36.31 5.81
C CYS A 216 -1.87 -35.54 4.99
N LEU A 217 -3.16 -35.73 5.27
CA LEU A 217 -4.26 -35.18 4.46
C LEU A 217 -5.13 -34.26 5.31
N ARG A 218 -5.46 -33.09 4.76
CA ARG A 218 -6.39 -32.16 5.42
C ARG A 218 -7.79 -32.75 5.60
N TYR A 219 -8.21 -33.64 4.69
CA TYR A 219 -9.51 -34.30 4.73
C TYR A 219 -9.34 -35.78 4.38
N PRO A 220 -8.92 -36.62 5.35
CA PRO A 220 -8.63 -38.04 5.14
C PRO A 220 -9.81 -38.85 4.57
N GLU A 221 -11.04 -38.48 4.94
CA GLU A 221 -12.26 -39.18 4.52
C GLU A 221 -12.57 -39.06 3.03
N ARG A 222 -12.26 -37.90 2.42
CA ARG A 222 -12.58 -37.62 1.00
C ARG A 222 -11.39 -37.65 0.06
N THR A 223 -10.19 -37.47 0.59
CA THR A 223 -8.99 -37.32 -0.24
C THR A 223 -8.30 -38.67 -0.31
N GLU A 224 -8.39 -39.39 -1.41
CA GLU A 224 -7.84 -40.76 -1.48
C GLU A 224 -6.30 -40.79 -1.39
N ILE A 225 -5.62 -39.85 -2.05
CA ILE A 225 -4.16 -39.86 -2.21
C ILE A 225 -3.53 -38.51 -1.90
N ARG A 226 -2.28 -38.54 -1.41
CA ARG A 226 -1.46 -37.34 -1.27
C ARG A 226 -0.90 -36.91 -2.62
N GLN A 227 -0.98 -35.62 -2.91
CA GLN A 227 -0.29 -34.98 -4.03
C GLN A 227 0.68 -33.93 -3.49
N VAL A 228 1.90 -33.92 -4.00
CA VAL A 228 2.94 -32.95 -3.61
C VAL A 228 3.57 -32.36 -4.87
N ALA A 229 3.89 -31.06 -4.83
CA ALA A 229 4.59 -30.38 -5.89
C ALA A 229 5.98 -29.94 -5.41
N TYR A 230 7.02 -30.27 -6.17
CA TYR A 230 8.38 -29.80 -5.96
C TYR A 230 8.68 -28.69 -6.98
N PHE A 231 9.03 -27.50 -6.50
CA PHE A 231 9.30 -26.34 -7.35
C PHE A 231 10.81 -26.22 -7.57
N VAL A 232 11.26 -26.33 -8.83
CA VAL A 232 12.68 -26.37 -9.22
C VAL A 232 13.23 -24.99 -9.56
N GLY A 233 12.35 -24.03 -9.86
CA GLY A 233 12.74 -22.68 -10.21
C GLY A 233 11.72 -22.02 -11.13
N ARG A 234 12.06 -20.85 -11.67
CA ARG A 234 11.20 -20.16 -12.63
C ARG A 234 11.32 -20.77 -14.03
N SER A 235 10.27 -20.64 -14.83
CA SER A 235 10.30 -21.08 -16.24
C SER A 235 11.14 -20.13 -17.09
N ALA A 236 11.74 -20.62 -18.18
CA ALA A 236 12.53 -19.82 -19.13
C ALA A 236 11.73 -18.71 -19.84
N LYS A 237 10.39 -18.84 -19.91
CA LYS A 237 9.46 -17.76 -20.35
C LYS A 237 9.15 -16.73 -19.26
N GLY A 238 9.62 -16.93 -18.04
CA GLY A 238 9.49 -15.96 -16.96
C GLY A 238 10.59 -14.92 -17.10
N GLU A 239 10.43 -13.99 -18.04
CA GLU A 239 11.20 -12.75 -18.03
C GLU A 239 11.23 -12.17 -16.61
N ILE A 240 12.34 -11.52 -16.23
CA ILE A 240 12.42 -10.82 -14.95
C ILE A 240 11.28 -9.80 -14.95
N THR A 241 10.25 -10.08 -14.15
CA THR A 241 9.05 -9.25 -14.10
C THR A 241 9.42 -7.85 -13.65
N PHE A 242 8.65 -6.84 -14.06
CA PHE A 242 8.86 -5.46 -13.64
C PHE A 242 8.80 -5.34 -12.11
N THR A 243 7.95 -6.15 -11.46
CA THR A 243 7.94 -6.26 -10.00
C THR A 243 9.28 -6.74 -9.44
N GLU A 244 9.94 -7.72 -10.05
CA GLU A 244 11.23 -8.18 -9.56
C GLU A 244 12.36 -7.18 -9.82
N ARG A 245 12.32 -6.47 -10.96
CA ARG A 245 13.23 -5.33 -11.19
C ARG A 245 13.08 -4.28 -10.09
N MET A 246 11.85 -3.92 -9.75
CA MET A 246 11.56 -2.98 -8.66
C MET A 246 12.04 -3.50 -7.28
N LYS A 247 11.85 -4.80 -7.00
CA LYS A 247 12.38 -5.41 -5.76
C LYS A 247 13.88 -5.26 -5.65
N ARG A 248 14.63 -5.59 -6.72
CA ARG A 248 16.10 -5.44 -6.74
C ARG A 248 16.51 -4.00 -6.54
N LYS A 249 15.82 -3.06 -7.19
CA LYS A 249 16.06 -1.61 -7.06
C LYS A 249 15.91 -1.14 -5.61
N ILE A 250 14.80 -1.51 -4.97
CA ILE A 250 14.49 -1.10 -3.58
C ILE A 250 15.35 -1.82 -2.55
N ASP A 251 15.69 -3.08 -2.76
CA ASP A 251 16.49 -3.87 -1.81
C ASP A 251 17.97 -3.43 -1.80
N SER A 252 18.40 -2.59 -2.74
CA SER A 252 19.72 -1.93 -2.70
C SER A 252 19.86 -1.00 -1.50
N ALA A 253 21.10 -0.71 -1.08
CA ALA A 253 21.35 0.19 0.05
C ALA A 253 20.73 1.58 -0.18
N LEU A 254 20.92 2.15 -1.37
CA LEU A 254 20.33 3.42 -1.78
C LEU A 254 18.80 3.33 -1.84
N GLY A 255 18.24 2.29 -2.46
CA GLY A 255 16.80 2.12 -2.58
C GLY A 255 16.08 2.01 -1.23
N ARG A 256 16.70 1.37 -0.23
CA ARG A 256 16.17 1.29 1.14
C ARG A 256 16.15 2.64 1.85
N VAL A 257 17.13 3.51 1.57
CA VAL A 257 17.20 4.86 2.11
C VAL A 257 16.13 5.75 1.47
N LEU A 258 16.08 5.78 0.13
CA LEU A 258 15.11 6.58 -0.63
C LEU A 258 13.66 6.16 -0.32
N TYR A 259 13.38 4.86 -0.26
CA TYR A 259 12.07 4.38 0.17
C TYR A 259 11.76 4.74 1.64
N GLY A 260 12.78 4.80 2.50
CA GLY A 260 12.63 5.19 3.90
C GLY A 260 12.18 6.65 4.08
N MET A 261 12.64 7.55 3.20
CA MET A 261 12.26 8.98 3.22
C MET A 261 10.75 9.19 3.06
N ARG A 262 10.05 8.22 2.44
CA ARG A 262 8.59 8.22 2.31
C ARG A 262 7.88 8.50 3.63
N LEU A 263 8.34 7.90 4.74
CA LEU A 263 7.74 8.12 6.06
C LEU A 263 7.83 9.59 6.50
N ALA A 264 8.99 10.23 6.30
CA ALA A 264 9.20 11.62 6.65
C ALA A 264 8.35 12.58 5.80
N ILE A 265 8.02 12.18 4.57
CA ILE A 265 7.22 12.99 3.65
C ILE A 265 5.71 12.76 3.87
N SER A 266 5.26 11.52 4.03
CA SER A 266 3.83 11.17 4.06
C SER A 266 3.19 11.26 5.44
N GLU A 267 3.90 10.91 6.51
CA GLU A 267 3.33 10.84 7.87
C GLU A 267 2.98 12.22 8.44
N PRO A 268 3.78 13.29 8.30
CA PRO A 268 3.44 14.59 8.90
C PRO A 268 2.12 15.18 8.39
N PRO A 269 1.80 15.16 7.07
CA PRO A 269 0.48 15.56 6.58
C PRO A 269 -0.67 14.76 7.22
N PHE A 270 -0.54 13.43 7.32
CA PHE A 270 -1.55 12.59 7.94
C PHE A 270 -1.72 12.88 9.44
N ALA A 271 -0.62 12.97 10.17
CA ALA A 271 -0.62 13.30 11.60
C ALA A 271 -1.26 14.67 11.83
N HIS A 272 -0.95 15.67 11.00
CA HIS A 272 -1.57 16.98 11.12
C HIS A 272 -3.08 16.93 10.84
N ILE A 273 -3.52 16.24 9.78
CA ILE A 273 -4.94 16.10 9.45
C ILE A 273 -5.71 15.33 10.55
N ALA A 274 -5.15 14.23 11.04
CA ALA A 274 -5.78 13.38 12.04
C ALA A 274 -5.78 14.03 13.43
N SER A 275 -4.60 14.44 13.93
CA SER A 275 -4.43 14.90 15.30
C SER A 275 -4.71 16.40 15.47
N ALA A 276 -4.20 17.25 14.59
CA ALA A 276 -4.31 18.71 14.76
C ALA A 276 -5.57 19.32 14.13
N ILE A 277 -6.02 18.78 12.98
CA ILE A 277 -7.29 19.19 12.36
C ILE A 277 -8.47 18.34 12.89
N GLY A 278 -8.20 17.12 13.37
CA GLY A 278 -9.20 16.29 14.06
C GLY A 278 -9.96 15.31 13.17
N LEU A 279 -9.50 15.00 11.95
CA LEU A 279 -10.16 14.03 11.07
C LEU A 279 -9.69 12.60 11.35
N ASN A 280 -10.16 12.02 12.46
CA ASN A 280 -9.86 10.63 12.82
C ASN A 280 -10.85 9.62 12.23
N ARG A 281 -11.97 10.09 11.67
CA ARG A 281 -13.00 9.27 11.00
C ARG A 281 -13.79 10.07 9.99
N PHE A 282 -14.24 9.44 8.91
CA PHE A 282 -15.16 10.08 7.97
C PHE A 282 -16.57 10.13 8.54
N THR A 283 -17.19 11.30 8.46
CA THR A 283 -18.58 11.54 8.90
C THR A 283 -19.58 11.32 7.77
N LEU A 284 -19.10 11.21 6.53
CA LEU A 284 -19.92 10.99 5.35
C LEU A 284 -19.88 9.54 4.89
N ARG A 285 -21.00 9.10 4.29
CA ARG A 285 -21.13 7.78 3.67
C ARG A 285 -21.09 7.89 2.14
N GLY A 286 -20.36 6.97 1.52
CA GLY A 286 -20.26 6.83 0.06
C GLY A 286 -19.03 7.53 -0.51
N LYS A 287 -18.41 6.88 -1.51
CA LYS A 287 -17.11 7.26 -2.09
C LYS A 287 -17.04 8.74 -2.46
N ARG A 288 -18.04 9.26 -3.17
CA ARG A 288 -18.06 10.67 -3.62
C ARG A 288 -18.03 11.65 -2.45
N LYS A 289 -18.85 11.42 -1.43
CA LYS A 289 -18.96 12.32 -0.27
C LYS A 289 -17.71 12.23 0.61
N VAL A 290 -17.21 11.02 0.86
CA VAL A 290 -15.95 10.79 1.58
C VAL A 290 -14.78 11.47 0.86
N ASN A 291 -14.68 11.32 -0.46
CA ASN A 291 -13.61 11.95 -1.24
C ASN A 291 -13.70 13.49 -1.19
N THR A 292 -14.91 14.05 -1.25
CA THR A 292 -15.12 15.49 -1.03
C THR A 292 -14.68 15.96 0.36
N GLN A 293 -15.02 15.21 1.42
CA GLN A 293 -14.56 15.52 2.78
C GLN A 293 -13.04 15.43 2.88
N TRP A 294 -12.43 14.38 2.32
CA TRP A 294 -10.99 14.22 2.31
C TRP A 294 -10.28 15.41 1.65
N ASN A 295 -10.68 15.76 0.42
CA ASN A 295 -10.09 16.88 -0.31
C ASN A 295 -10.24 18.21 0.44
N LEU A 296 -11.36 18.45 1.11
CA LEU A 296 -11.56 19.65 1.92
C LEU A 296 -10.56 19.73 3.07
N PHE A 297 -10.32 18.62 3.79
CA PHE A 297 -9.35 18.59 4.87
C PHE A 297 -7.91 18.73 4.37
N CYS A 298 -7.58 18.18 3.20
CA CYS A 298 -6.28 18.40 2.56
C CYS A 298 -6.08 19.88 2.17
N ILE A 299 -7.11 20.55 1.64
CA ILE A 299 -7.05 22.00 1.37
C ILE A 299 -6.79 22.78 2.67
N VAL A 300 -7.52 22.46 3.75
CA VAL A 300 -7.31 23.12 5.05
C VAL A 300 -5.90 22.89 5.58
N HIS A 301 -5.33 21.70 5.40
CA HIS A 301 -3.93 21.44 5.74
C HIS A 301 -2.98 22.34 4.96
N ASN A 302 -3.14 22.43 3.64
CA ASN A 302 -2.28 23.24 2.76
C ASN A 302 -2.39 24.73 3.08
N VAL A 303 -3.62 25.25 3.28
CA VAL A 303 -3.83 26.66 3.68
C VAL A 303 -3.19 26.96 5.04
N LYS A 304 -3.30 26.05 6.01
CA LYS A 304 -2.60 26.20 7.31
C LYS A 304 -1.07 26.19 7.17
N LYS A 305 -0.54 25.42 6.21
CA LYS A 305 0.89 25.40 5.91
C LYS A 305 1.32 26.73 5.31
N ILE A 306 0.59 27.24 4.31
CA ILE A 306 0.85 28.55 3.71
C ILE A 306 0.81 29.63 4.79
N HIS A 307 -0.27 29.72 5.57
CA HIS A 307 -0.40 30.74 6.62
C HIS A 307 0.77 30.76 7.65
N ARG A 308 1.37 29.60 7.94
CA ARG A 308 2.43 29.51 8.95
C ARG A 308 3.84 29.67 8.41
N TYR A 309 4.05 29.36 7.14
CA TYR A 309 5.40 29.17 6.57
C TYR A 309 5.62 29.86 5.22
N GLY A 310 4.56 30.35 4.57
CA GLY A 310 4.62 31.18 3.37
C GLY A 310 4.46 32.64 3.74
#